data_AF-A0A965VGE7-F1
#
_entry.id   AF-A0A965VGE7-F1
#
_cell.length_a   1.000
_cell.length_b   1.000
_cell.length_c   1.000
_cell.angle_alpha   90.00
_cell.angle_beta   90.00
_cell.angle_gamma   90.00
#
_symmetry.space_group_name_H-M   'P 1'
#
loop_
_entity.id
_entity.type
_entity.pdbx_description
1 polymer ?
#
loop_
_entity_poly.entity_id
_entity_poly.type
_entity_poly.pdbx_seq_one_letter_code
_entity_poly.pdbx_strand_id
1 'polypeptide(L)'
;MAASPFRSACLCLVAAVAAGVASAAPVDLDAVAKGAVWMMHLDMDAVRDSTVVRQAYERAARLHPHLEKMMQMAAGMAGMDPRKDLHGVTAYGLDTDKHNAVVIVRAKANREFLEKMVQKAPDHVTVEHGRHTLHRWNHKGWKRSQGHPVVGAFFKDDVMVFSRTEARVKAALDVLDGDAAGFSEQLLAAL
;
A
#
# COMPACT_ATOMS: atom_id res chain seq x y z
N MET A 1 7.67 -62.43 -23.62
CA MET A 1 6.35 -62.03 -23.10
C MET A 1 6.48 -61.66 -21.63
N ALA A 2 5.61 -60.74 -21.17
CA ALA A 2 5.42 -60.23 -19.81
C ALA A 2 6.18 -58.92 -19.47
N ALA A 3 5.44 -57.82 -19.62
CA ALA A 3 5.72 -56.49 -19.09
C ALA A 3 5.37 -56.42 -17.59
N SER A 4 6.14 -55.64 -16.83
CA SER A 4 5.85 -55.22 -15.45
C SER A 4 5.64 -53.71 -15.42
N PRO A 5 4.47 -53.19 -15.01
CA PRO A 5 4.26 -51.76 -14.82
C PRO A 5 4.32 -51.40 -13.33
N PHE A 6 5.47 -50.89 -12.86
CA PHE A 6 5.48 -50.05 -11.66
C PHE A 6 4.87 -48.69 -12.03
N ARG A 7 3.56 -48.57 -11.83
CA ARG A 7 2.83 -47.30 -11.98
C ARG A 7 3.19 -46.40 -10.81
N SER A 8 4.11 -45.47 -11.03
CA SER A 8 4.31 -44.29 -10.19
C SER A 8 3.00 -43.49 -10.17
N ALA A 9 2.25 -43.58 -9.07
CA ALA A 9 1.13 -42.71 -8.81
C ALA A 9 1.68 -41.33 -8.37
N CYS A 10 1.92 -40.44 -9.33
CA CYS A 10 2.04 -39.02 -9.06
C CYS A 10 0.67 -38.51 -8.62
N LEU A 11 0.46 -38.42 -7.30
CA LEU A 11 -0.68 -37.71 -6.72
C LEU A 11 -0.47 -36.20 -6.98
N CYS A 12 -0.92 -35.72 -8.13
CA CYS A 12 -1.03 -34.28 -8.37
C CYS A 12 -2.18 -33.75 -7.50
N LEU A 13 -1.84 -33.19 -6.35
CA LEU A 13 -2.76 -32.43 -5.51
C LEU A 13 -3.08 -31.10 -6.25
N VAL A 14 -4.06 -31.12 -7.14
CA VAL A 14 -4.63 -29.89 -7.71
C VAL A 14 -5.50 -29.24 -6.63
N ALA A 15 -4.92 -28.33 -5.87
CA ALA A 15 -5.69 -27.42 -5.03
C ALA A 15 -6.45 -26.48 -5.96
N ALA A 16 -7.72 -26.80 -6.24
CA ALA A 16 -8.64 -25.91 -6.94
C ALA A 16 -8.91 -24.70 -6.04
N VAL A 17 -8.17 -23.62 -6.23
CA VAL A 17 -8.51 -22.31 -5.70
C VAL A 17 -9.73 -21.83 -6.48
N ALA A 18 -10.91 -21.95 -5.89
CA ALA A 18 -12.10 -21.23 -6.34
C ALA A 18 -11.90 -19.74 -6.05
N ALA A 19 -11.04 -19.08 -6.84
CA ALA A 19 -10.92 -17.64 -6.85
C ALA A 19 -12.19 -17.09 -7.51
N GLY A 20 -13.06 -16.48 -6.72
CA GLY A 20 -14.05 -15.56 -7.28
C GLY A 20 -13.32 -14.56 -8.16
N VAL A 21 -13.88 -14.25 -9.33
CA VAL A 21 -13.35 -13.26 -10.27
C VAL A 21 -13.46 -11.88 -9.62
N ALA A 22 -12.50 -11.55 -8.74
CA ALA A 22 -12.29 -10.20 -8.28
C ALA A 22 -11.53 -9.48 -9.40
N SER A 23 -12.24 -8.61 -10.12
CA SER A 23 -11.62 -7.73 -11.10
C SER A 23 -10.92 -6.61 -10.33
N ALA A 24 -9.61 -6.73 -10.12
CA ALA A 24 -8.82 -5.64 -9.58
C ALA A 24 -8.71 -4.50 -10.62
N ALA A 25 -8.67 -3.26 -10.15
CA ALA A 25 -8.28 -2.14 -11.00
C ALA A 25 -6.85 -2.36 -11.53
N PRO A 26 -6.54 -1.94 -12.76
CA PRO A 26 -5.19 -2.05 -13.29
C PRO A 26 -4.19 -1.33 -12.39
N VAL A 27 -3.01 -1.94 -12.19
CA VAL A 27 -1.90 -1.28 -11.49
C VAL A 27 -1.42 -0.11 -12.33
N ASP A 28 -1.36 1.07 -11.74
CA ASP A 28 -0.79 2.27 -12.34
C ASP A 28 0.74 2.20 -12.27
N LEU A 29 1.36 1.66 -13.32
CA LEU A 29 2.81 1.50 -13.42
C LEU A 29 3.53 2.82 -13.72
N ASP A 30 2.84 3.79 -14.30
CA ASP A 30 3.40 5.13 -14.56
C ASP A 30 3.71 5.86 -13.25
N ALA A 31 2.98 5.54 -12.18
CA ALA A 31 3.25 6.03 -10.82
C ALA A 31 4.48 5.39 -10.14
N VAL A 32 5.09 4.36 -10.74
CA VAL A 32 6.25 3.65 -10.17
C VAL A 32 7.51 4.12 -10.87
N ALA A 33 8.54 4.48 -10.12
CA ALA A 33 9.79 4.94 -10.74
C ALA A 33 10.41 3.85 -11.64
N LYS A 34 10.92 4.24 -12.82
CA LYS A 34 11.52 3.32 -13.80
C LYS A 34 12.60 2.39 -13.24
N GLY A 35 13.37 2.86 -12.25
CA GLY A 35 14.44 2.09 -11.61
C GLY A 35 13.98 1.12 -10.51
N ALA A 36 12.66 0.94 -10.32
CA ALA A 36 12.14 0.06 -9.28
C ALA A 36 12.60 -1.40 -9.53
N VAL A 37 13.19 -2.01 -8.50
CA VAL A 37 13.67 -3.40 -8.55
C VAL A 37 12.68 -4.38 -7.93
N TRP A 38 11.72 -3.87 -7.16
CA TRP A 38 10.55 -4.61 -6.68
C TRP A 38 9.35 -3.68 -6.54
N MET A 39 8.15 -4.25 -6.66
CA MET A 39 6.88 -3.56 -6.47
C MET A 39 5.88 -4.53 -5.83
N MET A 40 5.04 -3.99 -4.95
CA MET A 40 3.81 -4.62 -4.50
C MET A 40 2.65 -3.66 -4.71
N HIS A 41 1.51 -4.20 -5.11
CA HIS A 41 0.26 -3.45 -5.18
C HIS A 41 -0.82 -4.23 -4.44
N LEU A 42 -1.59 -3.51 -3.63
CA LEU A 42 -2.77 -4.03 -2.96
C LEU A 42 -3.98 -3.18 -3.37
N ASP A 43 -4.89 -3.81 -4.11
CA ASP A 43 -6.19 -3.23 -4.45
C ASP A 43 -7.17 -3.50 -3.30
N MET A 44 -7.48 -2.46 -2.55
CA MET A 44 -8.36 -2.56 -1.38
C MET A 44 -9.83 -2.63 -1.75
N ASP A 45 -10.21 -2.19 -2.95
CA ASP A 45 -11.56 -2.37 -3.48
C ASP A 45 -11.80 -3.85 -3.81
N ALA A 46 -10.87 -4.49 -4.53
CA ALA A 46 -10.94 -5.94 -4.82
C ALA A 46 -10.87 -6.79 -3.54
N VAL A 47 -10.06 -6.39 -2.55
CA VAL A 47 -10.01 -7.05 -1.23
C VAL A 47 -11.36 -6.94 -0.52
N ARG A 48 -12.03 -5.78 -0.58
CA ARG A 48 -13.33 -5.55 0.04
C ARG A 48 -14.43 -6.39 -0.60
N ASP A 49 -14.36 -6.58 -1.91
CA ASP A 49 -15.31 -7.39 -2.69
C ASP A 49 -15.03 -8.91 -2.59
N SER A 50 -13.89 -9.30 -2.03
CA SER A 50 -13.52 -10.71 -1.85
C SER A 50 -14.45 -11.43 -0.88
N THR A 51 -15.02 -12.54 -1.35
CA THR A 51 -15.86 -13.43 -0.51
C THR A 51 -15.08 -13.96 0.70
N VAL A 52 -13.79 -14.26 0.53
CA VAL A 52 -12.93 -14.77 1.63
C VAL A 52 -12.78 -13.71 2.72
N VAL A 53 -12.49 -12.46 2.33
CA VAL A 53 -12.29 -11.35 3.27
C VAL A 53 -13.59 -11.03 3.98
N ARG A 54 -14.71 -10.99 3.25
CA ARG A 54 -16.04 -10.79 3.85
C ARG A 54 -16.38 -11.86 4.89
N GLN A 55 -16.18 -13.13 4.57
CA GLN A 55 -16.44 -14.22 5.52
C GLN A 55 -15.52 -14.18 6.74
N ALA A 56 -14.24 -13.85 6.55
CA ALA A 56 -13.30 -13.65 7.64
C ALA A 56 -13.74 -12.50 8.55
N TYR A 57 -14.18 -11.38 7.98
CA TYR A 57 -14.69 -10.23 8.72
C TYR A 57 -15.96 -10.58 9.51
N GLU A 58 -16.94 -11.21 8.88
CA GLU A 58 -18.19 -11.65 9.54
C GLU A 58 -17.88 -12.60 10.71
N ARG A 59 -16.92 -13.52 10.54
CA ARG A 59 -16.47 -14.40 11.62
C ARG A 59 -15.83 -13.64 12.76
N ALA A 60 -14.94 -12.69 12.46
CA ALA A 60 -14.29 -11.86 13.47
C ALA A 60 -15.32 -11.01 14.26
N ALA A 61 -16.31 -10.42 13.56
CA ALA A 61 -17.36 -9.64 14.19
C ALA A 61 -18.22 -10.47 15.16
N ARG A 62 -18.49 -11.75 14.83
CA ARG A 62 -19.18 -12.67 15.75
C ARG A 62 -18.35 -13.02 16.99
N LEU A 63 -17.04 -13.17 16.83
CA LEU A 63 -16.13 -13.51 17.94
C LEU A 63 -15.79 -12.30 18.83
N HIS A 64 -15.91 -11.09 18.30
CA HIS A 64 -15.52 -9.85 18.96
C HIS A 64 -16.65 -8.82 18.89
N PRO A 65 -17.59 -8.82 19.87
CA PRO A 65 -18.77 -7.94 19.86
C PRO A 65 -18.47 -6.43 19.82
N HIS A 66 -17.24 -6.02 20.15
CA HIS A 66 -16.80 -4.62 20.15
C HIS A 66 -16.02 -4.21 18.90
N LEU A 67 -15.81 -5.12 17.94
CA LEU A 67 -14.99 -4.87 16.75
C LEU A 67 -15.46 -3.63 15.98
N GLU A 68 -16.75 -3.54 15.66
CA GLU A 68 -17.31 -2.41 14.91
C GLU A 68 -17.09 -1.06 15.62
N LYS A 69 -17.35 -1.02 16.93
CA LYS A 69 -17.16 0.19 17.72
C LYS A 69 -15.68 0.59 17.75
N MET A 70 -14.77 -0.37 17.92
CA MET A 70 -13.33 -0.11 17.88
C MET A 70 -12.88 0.40 16.51
N MET A 71 -13.38 -0.17 15.42
CA MET A 71 -13.06 0.27 14.07
C MET A 71 -13.61 1.68 13.78
N GLN A 72 -14.83 1.99 14.22
CA GLN A 72 -15.39 3.34 14.10
C GLN A 72 -14.60 4.39 14.90
N MET A 73 -14.19 4.06 16.14
CA MET A 73 -13.32 4.94 16.92
C MET A 73 -11.96 5.14 16.24
N ALA A 74 -11.36 4.07 15.72
CA ALA A 74 -10.10 4.16 14.98
C ALA A 74 -10.24 5.03 13.73
N ALA A 75 -11.34 4.89 12.98
CA ALA A 75 -11.62 5.70 11.81
C ALA A 75 -11.71 7.20 12.14
N GLY A 76 -12.40 7.54 13.23
CA GLY A 76 -12.50 8.92 13.71
C GLY A 76 -11.14 9.51 14.12
N MET A 77 -10.26 8.72 14.73
CA MET A 77 -8.91 9.16 15.10
C MET A 77 -7.96 9.27 13.91
N ALA A 78 -8.17 8.46 12.87
CA ALA A 78 -7.36 8.46 11.65
C ALA A 78 -7.83 9.50 10.60
N GLY A 79 -9.03 10.06 10.75
CA GLY A 79 -9.62 10.97 9.76
C GLY A 79 -10.08 10.28 8.48
N MET A 80 -10.14 8.94 8.48
CA MET A 80 -10.66 8.09 7.41
C MET A 80 -11.04 6.71 7.97
N ASP A 81 -12.05 6.04 7.41
CA ASP A 81 -12.33 4.63 7.66
C ASP A 81 -11.63 3.77 6.60
N PRO A 82 -10.51 3.10 6.91
CA PRO A 82 -9.78 2.31 5.90
C PRO A 82 -10.62 1.17 5.31
N ARG A 83 -11.70 0.76 5.97
CA ARG A 83 -12.64 -0.25 5.45
C ARG A 83 -13.57 0.30 4.36
N LYS A 84 -13.51 1.59 4.07
CA LYS A 84 -14.32 2.26 3.04
C LYS A 84 -13.50 3.17 2.15
N ASP A 85 -12.60 3.92 2.77
CA ASP A 85 -11.93 5.05 2.16
C ASP A 85 -10.56 4.70 1.60
N LEU A 86 -9.95 3.58 1.98
CA LEU A 86 -8.70 3.10 1.39
C LEU A 86 -9.03 2.29 0.13
N HIS A 87 -8.50 2.75 -1.02
CA HIS A 87 -8.73 2.14 -2.34
C HIS A 87 -7.54 1.34 -2.82
N GLY A 88 -6.32 1.78 -2.52
CA GLY A 88 -5.15 1.00 -2.89
C GLY A 88 -3.85 1.49 -2.27
N VAL A 89 -2.89 0.58 -2.22
CA VAL A 89 -1.52 0.86 -1.77
C VAL A 89 -0.56 0.26 -2.77
N THR A 90 0.27 1.11 -3.36
CA THR A 90 1.43 0.68 -4.15
C THR A 90 2.68 0.96 -3.35
N ALA A 91 3.55 -0.03 -3.18
CA ALA A 91 4.87 0.19 -2.62
C ALA A 91 5.94 -0.36 -3.56
N TYR A 92 7.04 0.37 -3.72
CA TYR A 92 8.15 -0.04 -4.55
C TYR A 92 9.48 0.39 -3.95
N GLY A 93 10.56 -0.30 -4.32
CA GLY A 93 11.90 0.03 -3.89
C GLY A 93 12.86 0.14 -5.07
N LEU A 94 13.82 1.06 -4.92
CA LEU A 94 14.94 1.25 -5.85
C LEU A 94 16.18 0.46 -5.41
N ASP A 95 16.07 -0.25 -4.29
CA ASP A 95 17.07 -1.12 -3.68
C ASP A 95 16.36 -2.24 -2.90
N THR A 96 17.12 -3.19 -2.35
CA THR A 96 16.57 -4.33 -1.60
C THR A 96 16.23 -4.00 -0.15
N ASP A 97 16.57 -2.82 0.36
CA ASP A 97 16.20 -2.40 1.71
C ASP A 97 14.76 -1.86 1.72
N LYS A 98 13.83 -2.70 2.15
CA LYS A 98 12.40 -2.37 2.27
C LYS A 98 12.12 -1.13 3.12
N HIS A 99 13.05 -0.69 3.96
CA HIS A 99 12.89 0.52 4.74
C HIS A 99 12.99 1.80 3.90
N ASN A 100 13.61 1.73 2.72
CA ASN A 100 13.74 2.86 1.79
C ASN A 100 12.63 2.91 0.74
N ALA A 101 11.60 2.09 0.90
CA ALA A 101 10.47 2.01 -0.01
C ALA A 101 9.77 3.37 -0.16
N VAL A 102 9.25 3.60 -1.37
CA VAL A 102 8.21 4.60 -1.61
C VAL A 102 6.87 3.89 -1.46
N VAL A 103 5.93 4.52 -0.77
CA VAL A 103 4.56 4.04 -0.61
C VAL A 103 3.61 5.11 -1.14
N ILE A 104 2.80 4.74 -2.12
CA ILE A 104 1.72 5.55 -2.67
C ILE A 104 0.41 4.99 -2.17
N VAL A 105 -0.38 5.83 -1.50
CA VAL A 105 -1.67 5.48 -0.91
C VAL A 105 -2.76 6.23 -1.65
N ARG A 106 -3.73 5.48 -2.19
CA ARG A 106 -4.96 6.04 -2.77
C ARG A 106 -6.08 5.89 -1.74
N ALA A 107 -6.54 7.00 -1.19
CA ALA A 107 -7.57 6.99 -0.17
C ALA A 107 -8.35 8.30 -0.11
N LYS A 108 -9.65 8.21 0.21
CA LYS A 108 -10.46 9.37 0.59
C LYS A 108 -10.13 9.78 2.02
N ALA A 109 -9.09 10.60 2.18
CA ALA A 109 -8.67 11.08 3.49
C ALA A 109 -9.11 12.52 3.75
N ASN A 110 -9.32 12.87 5.02
CA ASN A 110 -9.47 14.27 5.41
C ASN A 110 -8.08 14.94 5.46
N ARG A 111 -7.66 15.55 4.34
CA ARG A 111 -6.37 16.26 4.21
C ARG A 111 -6.15 17.24 5.35
N GLU A 112 -7.09 18.15 5.59
CA GLU A 112 -6.96 19.19 6.62
C GLU A 112 -6.74 18.58 8.02
N PHE A 113 -7.46 17.51 8.34
CA PHE A 113 -7.27 16.78 9.59
C PHE A 113 -5.88 16.15 9.68
N LEU A 114 -5.44 15.44 8.63
CA LEU A 114 -4.13 14.79 8.60
C LEU A 114 -2.98 15.79 8.67
N GLU A 115 -3.09 16.92 7.96
CA GLU A 115 -2.12 18.02 8.01
C GLU A 115 -2.06 18.63 9.41
N LYS A 116 -3.20 18.88 10.07
CA LYS A 116 -3.23 19.33 11.47
C LYS A 116 -2.63 18.30 12.44
N MET A 117 -2.76 17.01 12.15
CA MET A 117 -2.18 15.95 12.97
C MET A 117 -0.65 15.88 12.80
N VAL A 118 -0.14 15.94 11.57
CA VAL A 118 1.30 15.88 11.32
C VAL A 118 2.02 17.14 11.82
N GLN A 119 1.38 18.31 11.78
CA GLN A 119 1.93 19.54 12.36
C GLN A 119 2.16 19.44 13.88
N LYS A 120 1.45 18.54 14.56
CA LYS A 120 1.62 18.27 16.00
C LYS A 120 2.64 17.17 16.27
N ALA A 121 3.18 16.53 15.24
CA ALA A 121 4.13 15.44 15.42
C ALA A 121 5.48 15.97 15.92
N PRO A 122 6.20 15.21 16.76
CA PRO A 122 7.56 15.56 17.17
C PRO A 122 8.49 15.73 15.97
N ASP A 123 9.33 16.75 16.04
CA ASP A 123 10.32 17.08 15.01
C ASP A 123 9.70 17.34 13.64
N HIS A 124 8.44 17.79 13.61
CA HIS A 124 7.76 18.16 12.37
C HIS A 124 8.48 19.32 11.68
N VAL A 125 8.78 19.14 10.40
CA VAL A 125 9.33 20.16 9.51
C VAL A 125 8.59 20.08 8.18
N THR A 126 8.36 21.25 7.58
CA THR A 126 7.82 21.37 6.23
C THR A 126 8.95 21.66 5.24
N VAL A 127 8.91 21.02 4.08
CA VAL A 127 9.86 21.20 2.98
C VAL A 127 9.08 21.35 1.68
N GLU A 128 9.34 22.42 0.92
CA GLU A 128 8.71 22.63 -0.38
C GLU A 128 9.46 21.86 -1.49
N HIS A 129 8.72 21.37 -2.47
CA HIS A 129 9.23 20.75 -3.69
C HIS A 129 8.26 20.98 -4.85
N GLY A 130 8.62 21.89 -5.75
CA GLY A 130 7.73 22.31 -6.84
C GLY A 130 6.42 22.87 -6.30
N ARG A 131 5.32 22.19 -6.59
CA ARG A 131 3.94 22.50 -6.15
C ARG A 131 3.49 21.73 -4.89
N HIS A 132 4.37 20.91 -4.33
CA HIS A 132 4.05 20.00 -3.23
C HIS A 132 4.72 20.44 -1.94
N THR A 133 3.97 20.29 -0.86
CA THR A 133 4.44 20.51 0.50
C THR A 133 4.69 19.16 1.16
N LEU A 134 5.94 18.87 1.52
CA LEU A 134 6.35 17.66 2.22
C LEU A 134 6.36 17.94 3.72
N HIS A 135 5.82 16.99 4.49
CA HIS A 135 5.90 16.97 5.93
C HIS A 135 6.90 15.89 6.33
N ARG A 136 7.92 16.25 7.12
CA ARG A 136 8.86 15.31 7.74
C ARG A 136 8.61 15.27 9.23
N TRP A 137 8.57 14.09 9.83
CA TRP A 137 8.41 13.92 11.28
C TRP A 137 9.00 12.59 11.74
N ASN A 138 9.17 12.43 13.06
CA ASN A 138 9.53 11.14 13.66
C ASN A 138 8.26 10.41 14.13
N HIS A 139 7.91 9.31 13.45
CA HIS A 139 6.77 8.50 13.85
C HIS A 139 7.16 7.54 14.98
N LYS A 140 6.53 7.67 16.15
CA LYS A 140 6.70 6.73 17.26
C LYS A 140 5.89 5.47 16.98
N GLY A 141 6.57 4.33 16.82
CA GLY A 141 5.91 3.05 16.58
C GLY A 141 5.11 2.54 17.78
N TRP A 142 4.36 1.45 17.56
CA TRP A 142 3.62 0.75 18.60
C TRP A 142 4.59 0.22 19.68
N LYS A 143 4.27 0.42 20.97
CA LYS A 143 5.10 0.11 22.16
C LYS A 143 6.41 0.92 22.35
N ARG A 144 6.44 2.21 22.00
CA ARG A 144 7.61 3.09 22.26
C ARG A 144 8.92 2.57 21.65
N SER A 145 8.85 1.84 20.54
CA SER A 145 10.05 1.59 19.72
C SER A 145 10.67 2.92 19.30
N GLN A 146 11.98 2.94 19.04
CA GLN A 146 12.66 4.10 18.46
C GLN A 146 11.84 4.65 17.30
N GLY A 147 11.62 5.96 17.29
CA GLY A 147 10.88 6.61 16.22
C GLY A 147 11.60 6.41 14.89
N HIS A 148 10.84 6.23 13.81
CA HIS A 148 11.42 6.21 12.47
C HIS A 148 11.09 7.51 11.73
N PRO A 149 12.03 8.07 10.98
CA PRO A 149 11.75 9.23 10.15
C PRO A 149 10.71 8.83 9.10
N VAL A 150 9.71 9.68 8.94
CA VAL A 150 8.72 9.58 7.88
C VAL A 150 8.68 10.93 7.17
N VAL A 151 8.67 10.88 5.85
CA VAL A 151 8.34 12.00 4.99
C VAL A 151 7.07 11.63 4.24
N GLY A 152 6.10 12.55 4.23
CA GLY A 152 4.83 12.37 3.57
C GLY A 152 4.41 13.63 2.82
N ALA A 153 3.77 13.46 1.68
CA ALA A 153 3.15 14.56 0.93
C ALA A 153 1.85 14.09 0.29
N PHE A 154 0.92 15.02 0.10
CA PHE A 154 -0.20 14.81 -0.81
C PHE A 154 0.20 15.22 -2.22
N PHE A 155 0.03 14.32 -3.18
CA PHE A 155 0.13 14.63 -4.61
C PHE A 155 -1.20 15.21 -5.14
N LYS A 156 -2.30 14.61 -4.71
CA LYS A 156 -3.70 15.03 -4.93
C LYS A 156 -4.47 14.83 -3.62
N ASP A 157 -5.73 15.25 -3.55
CA ASP A 157 -6.54 15.12 -2.33
C ASP A 157 -6.76 13.66 -1.91
N ASP A 158 -6.71 12.73 -2.87
CA ASP A 158 -6.91 11.29 -2.68
C ASP A 158 -5.63 10.46 -2.87
N VAL A 159 -4.48 11.09 -3.13
CA VAL A 159 -3.20 10.41 -3.36
C VAL A 159 -2.11 10.98 -2.46
N MET A 160 -1.61 10.13 -1.57
CA MET A 160 -0.50 10.44 -0.67
C MET A 160 0.74 9.62 -1.01
N VAL A 161 1.91 10.20 -0.79
CA VAL A 161 3.21 9.58 -1.02
C VAL A 161 4.01 9.60 0.27
N PHE A 162 4.61 8.48 0.66
CA PHE A 162 5.43 8.34 1.86
C PHE A 162 6.76 7.66 1.57
N SER A 163 7.80 8.05 2.31
CA SER A 163 9.05 7.30 2.42
C SER A 163 9.79 7.71 3.70
N ARG A 164 10.99 7.18 3.94
CA ARG A 164 11.86 7.60 5.05
C ARG A 164 12.65 8.87 4.78
N THR A 165 12.86 9.22 3.51
CA THR A 165 13.72 10.34 3.13
C THR A 165 13.01 11.31 2.20
N GLU A 166 13.38 12.58 2.30
CA GLU A 166 12.86 13.63 1.44
C GLU A 166 13.19 13.36 -0.03
N ALA A 167 14.42 12.90 -0.31
CA ALA A 167 14.86 12.57 -1.66
C ALA A 167 13.95 11.52 -2.35
N ARG A 168 13.51 10.49 -1.61
CA ARG A 168 12.62 9.46 -2.16
C ARG A 168 11.21 9.98 -2.43
N VAL A 169 10.66 10.81 -1.54
CA VAL A 169 9.33 11.42 -1.76
C VAL A 169 9.38 12.41 -2.92
N LYS A 170 10.41 13.27 -3.01
CA LYS A 170 10.59 14.22 -4.11
C LYS A 170 10.65 13.49 -5.46
N ALA A 171 11.52 12.49 -5.59
CA ALA A 171 11.63 11.72 -6.82
C ALA A 171 10.32 10.99 -7.21
N ALA A 172 9.55 10.52 -6.24
CA ALA A 172 8.25 9.91 -6.51
C ALA A 172 7.20 10.94 -6.98
N LEU A 173 7.21 12.15 -6.40
CA LEU A 173 6.38 13.25 -6.86
C LEU A 173 6.75 13.68 -8.29
N ASP A 174 8.05 13.75 -8.61
CA ASP A 174 8.51 14.06 -9.97
C ASP A 174 8.00 13.04 -11.00
N VAL A 175 7.97 11.75 -10.65
CA VAL A 175 7.36 10.70 -11.50
C VAL A 175 5.86 10.93 -11.67
N LEU A 176 5.15 11.22 -10.57
CA LEU A 176 3.69 11.46 -10.60
C LEU A 176 3.29 12.73 -11.35
N ASP A 177 4.12 13.77 -11.30
CA ASP A 177 3.95 15.01 -12.08
C ASP A 177 4.29 14.81 -13.56
N GLY A 178 4.97 13.71 -13.93
CA GLY A 178 5.43 13.42 -15.29
C GLY A 178 6.78 14.07 -15.64
N ASP A 179 7.48 14.65 -14.66
CA ASP A 179 8.79 15.27 -14.79
C ASP A 179 9.93 14.24 -14.79
N ALA A 180 9.66 13.01 -14.36
CA ALA A 180 10.57 11.87 -14.39
C ALA A 180 9.90 10.62 -14.98
N ALA A 181 10.71 9.69 -15.51
CA ALA A 181 10.19 8.49 -16.16
C ALA A 181 9.62 7.45 -15.16
N GLY A 182 8.38 7.03 -15.41
CA GLY A 182 7.74 5.88 -14.76
C GLY A 182 8.22 4.53 -15.31
N PHE A 183 7.72 3.46 -14.70
CA PHE A 183 8.01 2.08 -15.06
C PHE A 183 7.23 1.69 -16.32
N SER A 184 7.87 1.01 -17.27
CA SER A 184 7.22 0.52 -18.49
C SER A 184 7.25 -1.01 -18.59
N GLU A 185 6.12 -1.61 -18.99
CA GLU A 185 5.97 -3.07 -19.12
C GLU A 185 6.93 -3.71 -20.13
N GLN A 186 7.48 -2.94 -21.07
CA GLN A 186 8.41 -3.43 -22.10
C GLN A 186 9.69 -4.06 -21.51
N LEU A 187 10.02 -3.77 -20.24
CA LEU A 187 11.16 -4.37 -19.55
C LEU A 187 10.87 -5.78 -19.00
N LEU A 188 9.60 -6.10 -18.69
CA LEU A 188 9.18 -7.42 -18.20
C LEU A 188 9.08 -8.46 -19.32
N ALA A 189 8.76 -8.02 -20.55
CA ALA A 189 8.70 -8.89 -21.72
C ALA A 189 10.10 -9.30 -22.26
N ALA A 190 11.18 -8.76 -21.68
CA ALA A 190 12.56 -9.02 -22.09
C ALA A 190 13.32 -9.99 -21.15
N LEU A 191 12.64 -10.54 -20.13
CA LEU A 191 13.12 -11.60 -19.23
C LEU A 191 12.39 -12.91 -19.51
#